data_AF-A0A5U2W3W1-F1
#
_entry.id   AF-A0A5U2W3W1-F1
#
_cell.length_a   1.000
_cell.length_b   1.000
_cell.length_c   1.000
_cell.angle_alpha   90.00
_cell.angle_beta   90.00
_cell.angle_gamma   90.00
#
_symmetry.space_group_name_H-M   'P 1'
#
loop_
_entity.id
_entity.type
_entity.pdbx_description
1 polymer ?
#
loop_
_entity_poly.entity_id
_entity_poly.type
_entity_poly.pdbx_seq_one_letter_code
_entity_poly.pdbx_strand_id
1 'polypeptide(L)'
;MAPQECDYTHYAFSIAPEDFEPFSYKLKQAGVTVWKDNKSEGQSLYFLDPDGHKLELHVGDLASRLAQCREKPYSGMRFGPGK
;
A
#
# COMPACT_ATOMS: atom_id res chain seq x y z
N MET A 1 -5.78 9.00 25.73
CA MET A 1 -4.39 8.84 25.26
C MET A 1 -4.33 9.34 23.84
N ALA A 2 -3.40 10.23 23.51
CA ALA A 2 -3.14 10.58 22.11
C ALA A 2 -2.71 9.30 21.37
N PRO A 3 -3.09 9.12 20.09
CA PRO A 3 -2.56 8.02 19.30
C PRO A 3 -1.03 8.12 19.36
N GLN A 4 -0.40 7.05 19.82
CA GLN A 4 1.04 6.88 19.75
C GLN A 4 1.43 7.12 18.28
N GLU A 5 2.60 7.69 17.99
CA GLU A 5 3.11 7.75 16.61
C GLU A 5 3.21 6.31 16.09
N CYS A 6 2.14 5.82 15.48
CA CYS A 6 2.00 4.41 15.15
C CYS A 6 2.97 4.11 14.01
N ASP A 7 4.03 3.39 14.33
CA ASP A 7 5.04 2.84 13.43
C ASP A 7 4.46 2.43 12.07
N TYR A 8 5.17 2.69 10.97
CA TYR A 8 4.69 2.47 9.61
C TYR A 8 4.66 0.98 9.22
N THR A 9 4.96 0.06 10.14
CA THR A 9 4.81 -1.38 9.98
C THR A 9 3.40 -1.76 9.52
N HIS A 10 3.31 -2.45 8.38
CA HIS A 10 2.07 -2.95 7.79
C HIS A 10 2.36 -4.19 6.95
N TYR A 11 1.32 -4.96 6.65
CA TYR A 11 1.37 -6.13 5.78
C TYR A 11 0.61 -5.89 4.49
N ALA A 12 1.24 -6.13 3.34
CA ALA A 12 0.63 -5.94 2.04
C ALA A 12 0.23 -7.28 1.39
N PHE A 13 -0.98 -7.35 0.87
CA PHE A 13 -1.49 -8.46 0.07
C PHE A 13 -1.57 -8.05 -1.40
N SER A 14 -1.10 -8.92 -2.28
CA SER A 14 -1.20 -8.72 -3.73
C SER A 14 -2.64 -8.94 -4.20
N ILE A 15 -3.08 -8.10 -5.14
CA ILE A 15 -4.36 -8.25 -5.84
C ILE A 15 -4.18 -7.93 -7.32
N ALA A 16 -4.92 -8.65 -8.18
CA ALA A 16 -4.92 -8.37 -9.60
C ALA A 16 -5.57 -7.00 -9.89
N PRO A 17 -5.11 -6.25 -10.92
CA PRO A 17 -5.68 -4.94 -11.26
C PRO A 17 -7.20 -4.96 -11.46
N GLU A 18 -7.72 -5.99 -12.12
CA GLU A 18 -9.16 -6.16 -12.40
C GLU A 18 -10.00 -6.37 -11.14
N ASP A 19 -9.40 -6.88 -10.07
CA ASP A 19 -10.07 -7.20 -8.82
C ASP A 19 -9.97 -6.06 -7.78
N PHE A 20 -9.10 -5.08 -8.01
CA PHE A 20 -8.81 -4.04 -7.01
C PHE A 20 -10.05 -3.22 -6.63
N GLU A 21 -10.73 -2.62 -7.61
CA GLU A 21 -11.91 -1.80 -7.39
C GLU A 21 -13.07 -2.57 -6.74
N PRO A 22 -13.50 -3.75 -7.26
CA PRO A 22 -14.61 -4.48 -6.65
C PRO A 22 -14.27 -4.98 -5.24
N PHE A 23 -13.02 -5.37 -4.97
CA PHE A 23 -12.62 -5.80 -3.62
C PHE A 23 -12.52 -4.62 -2.65
N SER A 24 -11.96 -3.50 -3.10
CA SER A 24 -11.91 -2.25 -2.31
C SER A 24 -13.30 -1.75 -1.95
N TYR A 25 -14.25 -1.85 -2.87
CA TYR A 25 -15.65 -1.50 -2.60
C TYR A 25 -16.26 -2.42 -1.53
N LYS A 26 -16.05 -3.74 -1.62
CA LYS A 26 -16.53 -4.71 -0.61
C LYS A 26 -15.98 -4.39 0.79
N LEU A 27 -14.69 -4.08 0.92
CA LEU A 27 -14.09 -3.71 2.20
C LEU A 27 -14.70 -2.45 2.79
N LYS A 28 -14.90 -1.41 1.97
CA LYS A 28 -15.53 -0.16 2.41
C LYS A 28 -16.99 -0.40 2.86
N GLN A 29 -17.74 -1.23 2.14
CA GLN A 29 -19.11 -1.61 2.53
C GLN A 29 -19.14 -2.43 3.84
N ALA A 30 -18.10 -3.23 4.10
CA ALA A 30 -17.94 -3.95 5.36
C ALA A 30 -17.54 -3.03 6.54
N GLY A 31 -17.32 -1.74 6.30
CA GLY A 31 -17.03 -0.76 7.35
C GLY A 31 -15.59 -0.80 7.88
N VAL A 32 -14.62 -1.29 7.09
CA VAL A 32 -13.21 -1.24 7.51
C VAL A 32 -12.73 0.20 7.69
N THR A 33 -11.85 0.41 8.67
CA THR A 33 -11.24 1.72 8.90
C THR A 33 -10.08 1.92 7.94
N VAL A 34 -10.15 2.93 7.08
CA VAL A 34 -9.03 3.35 6.22
C VAL A 34 -8.08 4.24 7.01
N TRP A 35 -6.80 3.89 7.07
CA TRP A 35 -5.82 4.60 7.90
C TRP A 35 -4.81 5.44 7.12
N LYS A 36 -4.79 5.36 5.78
CA LYS A 36 -3.88 6.12 4.94
C LYS A 36 -4.39 6.30 3.50
N ASP A 37 -4.15 7.48 2.94
CA ASP A 37 -4.29 7.76 1.51
C ASP A 37 -3.11 7.19 0.69
N ASN A 38 -3.42 6.58 -0.45
CA ASN A 38 -2.38 6.15 -1.38
C ASN A 38 -1.70 7.35 -2.05
N LYS A 39 -0.37 7.37 -1.99
CA LYS A 39 0.50 8.36 -2.64
C LYS A 39 1.63 7.71 -3.44
N SER A 40 1.61 6.39 -3.56
CA SER A 40 2.66 5.60 -4.21
C SER A 40 2.19 5.09 -5.57
N GLU A 41 3.13 4.52 -6.32
CA GLU A 41 2.83 3.72 -7.51
C GLU A 41 1.79 2.63 -7.22
N GLY A 42 0.99 2.32 -8.24
CA GLY A 42 -0.01 1.26 -8.17
C GLY A 42 -1.27 1.67 -7.40
N GLN A 43 -2.31 0.86 -7.53
CA GLN A 43 -3.51 1.00 -6.71
C GLN A 43 -3.24 0.38 -5.33
N SER A 44 -3.47 1.15 -4.27
CA SER A 44 -3.37 0.67 -2.90
C SER A 44 -4.55 1.10 -2.05
N LEU A 45 -5.01 0.21 -1.17
CA LEU A 45 -5.97 0.50 -0.12
C LEU A 45 -5.38 0.11 1.24
N TYR A 46 -5.23 1.10 2.12
CA TYR A 46 -4.70 0.91 3.47
C TYR A 46 -5.83 0.85 4.49
N PHE A 47 -6.01 -0.30 5.15
CA PHE A 47 -7.12 -0.53 6.08
C PHE A 47 -6.66 -1.27 7.35
N LEU A 48 -7.48 -1.20 8.41
CA LEU A 48 -7.24 -1.90 9.66
C LEU A 48 -8.05 -3.20 9.70
N ASP A 49 -7.46 -4.23 10.31
CA ASP A 49 -8.20 -5.41 10.74
C ASP A 49 -8.90 -5.17 12.12
N PRO A 50 -9.67 -6.13 12.65
CA PRO A 50 -10.36 -5.98 13.93
C PRO A 50 -9.45 -5.73 15.14
N ASP A 51 -8.20 -6.19 15.09
CA ASP A 51 -7.20 -6.02 16.15
C ASP A 51 -6.40 -4.71 16.00
N GLY A 52 -6.61 -3.97 14.91
CA GLY A 52 -5.93 -2.70 14.62
C GLY A 52 -4.60 -2.88 13.87
N HIS A 53 -4.32 -4.07 13.33
CA HIS A 53 -3.17 -4.28 12.46
C HIS A 53 -3.36 -3.53 11.13
N LYS A 54 -2.27 -2.89 10.68
CA LYS A 54 -2.24 -2.14 9.42
C LYS A 54 -2.06 -3.09 8.26
N LEU A 55 -3.06 -3.15 7.40
CA LEU A 55 -3.06 -3.95 6.18
C LEU A 55 -3.07 -3.04 4.94
N GLU A 56 -2.56 -3.57 3.84
CA GLU A 56 -2.61 -2.97 2.51
C GLU A 56 -3.06 -4.00 1.48
N LEU A 57 -3.97 -3.62 0.59
CA LEU A 57 -4.16 -4.29 -0.70
C LEU A 57 -3.36 -3.52 -1.75
N HIS A 58 -2.52 -4.21 -2.52
CA HIS A 58 -1.64 -3.57 -3.48
C HIS A 58 -1.69 -4.24 -4.86
N VAL A 59 -1.87 -3.42 -5.89
CA VAL A 59 -1.65 -3.80 -7.30
C VAL A 59 -0.23 -3.42 -7.67
N GLY A 60 0.56 -4.42 -8.07
CA GLY A 60 1.94 -4.26 -8.46
C GLY A 60 2.88 -5.14 -7.66
N ASP A 61 4.16 -5.05 -8.00
CA ASP A 61 5.23 -5.81 -7.36
C ASP A 61 6.50 -4.95 -7.23
N LEU A 62 7.56 -5.55 -6.70
CA LEU A 62 8.84 -4.85 -6.53
C LEU A 62 9.42 -4.37 -7.87
N ALA A 63 9.27 -5.14 -8.96
CA ALA A 63 9.84 -4.79 -10.25
C ALA A 63 9.14 -3.55 -10.84
N SER A 64 7.81 -3.54 -10.80
CA SER A 64 6.94 -2.43 -11.19
C SER A 64 7.28 -1.17 -10.40
N ARG A 65 7.40 -1.32 -9.06
CA ARG A 65 7.76 -0.22 -8.17
C ARG A 65 9.13 0.35 -8.50
N LEU A 66 10.11 -0.51 -8.71
CA LEU A 66 11.47 -0.12 -9.07
C LEU A 66 11.51 0.58 -10.44
N ALA A 67 10.71 0.14 -11.41
CA ALA A 67 10.58 0.80 -12.71
C ALA A 67 10.05 2.24 -12.55
N GLN A 68 8.94 2.43 -11.80
CA GLN A 68 8.43 3.79 -11.57
C GLN A 68 9.42 4.65 -10.79
N CYS A 69 10.09 4.10 -9.78
CA CYS A 69 11.10 4.85 -9.04
C CYS A 69 12.27 5.32 -9.91
N ARG A 70 12.55 4.67 -11.05
CA ARG A 70 13.57 5.17 -12.00
C ARG A 70 13.06 6.37 -12.78
N GLU A 71 11.77 6.45 -13.06
CA GLU A 71 11.15 7.60 -13.74
C GLU A 71 10.91 8.78 -12.77
N LYS A 72 10.46 8.47 -11.55
CA LYS A 72 10.14 9.44 -10.49
C LYS A 72 10.83 9.05 -9.18
N PRO A 73 12.13 9.32 -9.04
CA PRO A 73 12.90 8.91 -7.87
C PRO A 73 12.48 9.66 -6.63
N TYR A 74 12.53 8.98 -5.49
CA TYR A 74 12.46 9.65 -4.19
C TYR A 74 13.73 10.49 -3.96
N SER A 75 13.64 11.46 -3.04
CA SER A 75 14.78 12.30 -2.67
C SER A 75 15.96 11.44 -2.19
N GLY A 76 17.12 11.59 -2.82
CA GLY A 76 18.34 10.85 -2.49
C GLY A 76 18.35 9.38 -2.95
N MET A 77 17.36 8.94 -3.74
CA MET A 77 17.27 7.54 -4.17
C MET A 77 18.48 7.12 -5.02
N ARG A 78 19.02 5.94 -4.71
CA ARG A 78 20.10 5.29 -5.46
C ARG A 78 19.68 3.86 -5.78
N PHE A 79 20.04 3.40 -6.97
CA PHE A 79 19.86 2.01 -7.37
C PHE A 79 21.21 1.30 -7.26
N GLY A 80 21.24 0.14 -6.61
CA GLY A 80 22.43 -0.69 -6.53
C GLY A 80 22.80 -1.30 -7.88
N PRO A 81 24.04 -1.82 -8.05
CA PRO A 81 24.38 -2.60 -9.23
C PRO A 81 23.39 -3.76 -9.35
N GLY A 82 22.80 -3.93 -10.54
CA GLY A 82 21.93 -5.07 -10.82
C GLY A 82 22.70 -6.39 -10.63
N LYS A 83 21.97 -7.47 -10.32
CA LYS A 83 22.51 -8.81 -10.56
C LYS A 83 22.67 -9.03 -12.06
#